data_AF-A0A7X8MX00-F1
#
_entry.id   AF-A0A7X8MX00-F1
#
_cell.length_a   1.000
_cell.length_b   1.000
_cell.length_c   1.000
_cell.angle_alpha   90.00
_cell.angle_beta   90.00
_cell.angle_gamma   90.00
#
_symmetry.space_group_name_H-M   'P 1'
#
loop_
_entity.id
_entity.type
_entity.pdbx_description
1 polymer ?
#
loop_
_entity_poly.entity_id
_entity_poly.type
_entity_poly.pdbx_seq_one_letter_code
_entity_poly.pdbx_strand_id
1 'polypeptide(L)' 'MVLRLEAELQDGTTRSDGGRLREILSPEFGEIGASGTRWDRESILDLLAGETTGGIVSRRHSSGR' A
#
# COMPACT_ATOMS: atom_id res chain seq x y z
N MET A 1 6.05 -4.95 -18.95
CA MET A 1 7.37 -4.80 -18.31
C MET A 1 7.17 -3.95 -17.07
N VAL A 2 7.77 -4.34 -15.95
CA VAL A 2 7.55 -3.81 -14.57
C VAL A 2 7.29 -2.30 -14.50
N LEU A 3 8.02 -1.49 -15.26
CA LEU A 3 7.83 -0.02 -15.37
C LEU A 3 6.37 0.44 -15.61
N ARG A 4 5.58 -0.31 -16.39
CA ARG A 4 4.16 0.04 -16.62
C ARG A 4 3.32 -0.14 -15.36
N LEU A 5 3.57 -1.20 -14.61
CA LEU A 5 2.86 -1.49 -13.35
C LEU A 5 3.33 -0.54 -12.25
N GLU A 6 4.60 -0.16 -12.24
CA GLU A 6 5.12 0.86 -11.33
C GLU A 6 4.48 2.24 -11.60
N ALA A 7 4.35 2.62 -12.87
CA ALA A 7 3.66 3.85 -13.24
C ALA A 7 2.16 3.80 -12.86
N GLU A 8 1.52 2.64 -13.06
CA GLU A 8 0.13 2.41 -12.67
C GLU A 8 -0.07 2.48 -11.15
N LEU A 9 0.86 1.98 -10.34
CA LEU A 9 0.80 2.08 -8.87
C LEU A 9 0.83 3.53 -8.35
N GLN A 10 1.37 4.46 -9.14
CA GLN A 10 1.39 5.90 -8.80
C GLN A 10 0.11 6.63 -9.23
N ASP A 11 -0.75 5.99 -10.03
CA ASP A 11 -2.00 6.59 -10.50
C ASP A 11 -3.06 6.62 -9.39
N GLY A 12 -3.71 7.78 -9.23
CA GLY A 12 -4.70 7.99 -8.17
C GLY A 12 -5.92 7.07 -8.28
N THR A 13 -6.38 6.75 -9.50
CA THR A 13 -7.53 5.85 -9.69
C THR A 13 -7.17 4.42 -9.33
N THR A 14 -5.94 4.00 -9.66
CA THR A 14 -5.41 2.69 -9.25
C THR A 14 -5.23 2.62 -7.74
N ARG A 15 -4.70 3.68 -7.11
CA ARG A 15 -4.48 3.74 -5.65
C ARG A 15 -5.76 3.68 -4.83
N SER A 16 -6.90 4.10 -5.40
CA SER A 16 -8.22 3.94 -4.78
C SER A 16 -8.89 2.60 -5.08
N ASP A 17 -8.35 1.78 -6.00
CA ASP A 17 -8.87 0.45 -6.34
C ASP A 17 -8.11 -0.65 -5.61
N GLY A 18 -8.64 -1.06 -4.45
CA GLY A 18 -8.06 -2.14 -3.66
C GLY A 18 -8.09 -3.52 -4.35
N GLY A 19 -8.94 -3.73 -5.34
CA GLY A 19 -8.92 -4.96 -6.16
C GLY A 19 -7.71 -4.95 -7.08
N ARG A 20 -7.49 -3.83 -7.78
CA ARG A 20 -6.37 -3.67 -8.70
C ARG A 20 -5.02 -3.68 -7.99
N LEU A 21 -4.90 -3.03 -6.84
CA LEU A 21 -3.69 -3.06 -6.03
C LEU A 21 -3.30 -4.48 -5.62
N ARG A 22 -4.27 -5.37 -5.38
CA ARG A 22 -4.03 -6.78 -5.04
C ARG A 22 -3.48 -7.60 -6.22
N GLU A 23 -3.73 -7.17 -7.45
CA GLU A 23 -3.19 -7.80 -8.66
C GLU A 23 -1.77 -7.30 -8.96
N ILE A 24 -1.49 -6.02 -8.68
CA ILE A 24 -0.18 -5.39 -8.94
C ILE A 24 0.84 -5.77 -7.86
N LEU A 25 0.44 -5.78 -6.59
CA LEU A 25 1.34 -6.07 -5.48
C LEU A 25 1.59 -7.58 -5.35
N SER A 26 2.84 -7.96 -5.15
CA SER A 26 3.21 -9.35 -4.80
C SER A 26 2.46 -9.80 -3.54
N PRO A 27 2.03 -11.08 -3.44
CA PRO A 27 1.56 -11.64 -2.17
C PRO A 27 2.59 -11.50 -1.03
N GLU A 28 3.88 -11.53 -1.37
CA GLU A 28 5.01 -11.37 -0.43
C GLU A 28 5.49 -9.91 -0.31
N PHE A 29 4.65 -8.94 -0.68
CA PHE A 29 5.03 -7.53 -0.66
C PHE A 29 5.48 -7.09 0.74
N GLY A 30 6.61 -6.38 0.78
CA GLY A 30 7.16 -5.77 1.97
C GLY A 30 7.94 -4.52 1.62
N GLU A 31 7.61 -3.41 2.28
CA GLU A 31 8.27 -2.10 2.12
C GLU A 31 8.78 -1.59 3.47
N ILE A 32 9.91 -0.88 3.46
CA ILE A 32 10.39 -0.15 4.63
C ILE A 32 10.14 1.34 4.38
N GLY A 33 9.20 1.92 5.11
CA GLY A 33 8.88 3.34 5.00
C GLY A 33 10.01 4.22 5.55
N ALA A 34 9.94 5.53 5.29
CA ALA A 34 10.97 6.49 5.72
C ALA A 34 11.21 6.51 7.24
N SER A 35 10.22 6.11 8.04
CA SER A 35 10.33 5.96 9.50
C SER A 35 11.06 4.69 9.96
N GLY A 36 11.44 3.80 9.03
CA GLY A 36 11.90 2.45 9.34
C GLY A 36 10.77 1.46 9.63
N THR A 37 9.50 1.88 9.55
CA THR A 37 8.35 0.99 9.73
C THR A 37 8.27 0.02 8.54
N ARG A 38 8.13 -1.28 8.84
CA ARG A 38 7.84 -2.29 7.82
C ARG A 38 6.35 -2.31 7.51
N TRP A 39 6.03 -2.27 6.23
CA TRP A 39 4.68 -2.36 5.69
C TRP A 39 4.55 -3.66 4.93
N ASP A 40 3.58 -4.47 5.32
CA ASP A 40 3.12 -5.60 4.52
C ASP A 40 1.99 -5.17 3.57
N ARG A 41 1.60 -6.10 2.70
CA ARG A 41 0.58 -5.89 1.67
C ARG A 41 -0.75 -5.39 2.25
N GLU A 42 -1.24 -5.99 3.33
CA GLU A 42 -2.54 -5.59 3.88
C GLU A 42 -2.44 -4.22 4.57
N SER A 43 -1.32 -3.95 5.25
CA SER A 43 -1.08 -2.65 5.88
C SER A 43 -1.05 -1.49 4.88
N ILE A 44 -0.44 -1.68 3.70
CA ILE A 44 -0.43 -0.64 2.66
C ILE A 44 -1.81 -0.48 2.01
N LEU A 45 -2.56 -1.58 1.79
CA LEU A 45 -3.92 -1.53 1.26
C LEU A 45 -4.87 -0.76 2.20
N ASP A 46 -4.76 -1.02 3.50
CA ASP A 46 -5.55 -0.31 4.53
C ASP A 46 -5.22 1.19 4.57
N LEU A 47 -3.93 1.55 4.44
CA LEU A 47 -3.50 2.94 4.37
C LEU A 47 -4.15 3.68 3.18
N LEU A 48 -4.05 3.08 2.00
CA LEU A 48 -4.55 3.66 0.74
C LEU A 48 -6.08 3.78 0.70
N ALA A 49 -6.78 2.80 1.29
CA ALA A 49 -8.23 2.87 1.48
C ALA A 49 -8.64 4.06 2.39
N GLY A 50 -7.83 4.34 3.41
CA GLY A 50 -8.02 5.48 4.30
C GLY A 50 -7.76 6.83 3.64
N GLU A 51 -6.74 6.93 2.79
CA GLU A 51 -6.44 8.13 1.97
C GLU A 51 -7.64 8.53 1.11
N THR A 52 -8.27 7.54 0.46
CA THR A 52 -9.43 7.75 -0.41
C THR A 52 -10.66 8.27 0.36
N THR A 53 -10.81 7.89 1.63
CA THR A 53 -11.95 8.28 2.46
C THR A 53 -11.71 9.60 3.21
N GLY A 54 -10.53 10.23 3.05
CA GLY A 54 -10.18 11.48 3.73
C GLY A 54 -9.83 11.33 5.22
N GLY A 55 -9.60 10.10 5.68
CA GLY A 55 -9.26 9.81 7.07
C GLY A 55 -7.75 9.67 7.27
N ILE A 56 -7.17 10.44 8.20
CA ILE A 56 -5.78 10.22 8.64
C ILE A 56 -5.73 8.89 9.40
N VAL A 57 -5.24 7.83 8.74
CA VAL A 57 -5.03 6.53 9.39
C VAL A 57 -3.80 6.61 10.29
N SER A 58 -3.98 7.03 11.54
CA SER A 58 -2.99 6.79 12.58
C SER A 58 -3.16 5.38 13.10
N ARG A 59 -2.31 4.44 12.65
CA ARG A 59 -2.21 3.14 13.34
C ARG A 59 -0.76 2.70 13.49
N ARG A 60 -0.32 2.62 14.75
CA ARG A 60 0.88 1.90 15.15
C ARG A 60 0.62 0.42 14.94
N HIS A 61 1.25 -0.20 13.95
CA HIS A 61 1.44 -1.65 13.91
C HIS A 61 2.88 -1.96 14.31
N SER A 62 3.05 -2.33 15.57
CA SER A 62 4.23 -3.06 16.05
C SER A 62 4.09 -4.50 15.57
N SER A 63 4.73 -4.85 14.46
CA SER A 63 4.89 -6.25 14.09
C SER A 63 6.02 -6.83 14.93
N GLY A 64 5.65 -7.54 15.99
CA GLY A 64 6.57 -8.27 16.84
C GLY A 64 7.04 -9.55 16.15
N ARG A 65 8.34 -9.68 15.95
CA ARG A 65 9.24 -10.63 16.65
C ARG A 65 10.67 -10.31 16.26
#